data_AF-A0A2N1UYT5-F1
#
_entry.id   AF-A0A2N1UYT5-F1
#
_cell.length_a   1.000
_cell.length_b   1.000
_cell.length_c   1.000
_cell.angle_alpha   90.00
_cell.angle_beta   90.00
_cell.angle_gamma   90.00
#
_symmetry.space_group_name_H-M   'P 1'
#
loop_
_entity.id
_entity.type
_entity.pdbx_description
1 polymer ?
#
loop_
_entity_poly.entity_id
_entity_poly.type
_entity_poly.pdbx_seq_one_letter_code
_entity_poly.pdbx_strand_id
1 'polypeptide(L)'
;MNKSTFGYVLIGISLFMLMGFFKANLAPMVAFMTFLFAVVLPAGGGGYLIYEGLRQKKALSGNKANLGRKTLEAEILNLARANQGRLTVVEVVSRFAIDKEEAEALLDSLAQQRHADYEVTDSGLIVYTFHELQRLGDKSQARSIEDA
;
A
#
# COMPACT_ATOMS: atom_id res chain seq x y z
N MET A 1 -21.90 7.22 13.69
CA MET A 1 -22.49 5.88 13.46
C MET A 1 -21.88 5.31 12.20
N ASN A 2 -21.18 4.17 12.28
CA ASN A 2 -20.40 3.64 11.15
C ASN A 2 -21.33 3.09 10.06
N LYS A 3 -21.00 3.33 8.78
CA LYS A 3 -21.82 2.85 7.65
C LYS A 3 -22.03 1.32 7.68
N SER A 4 -21.07 0.58 8.24
CA SER A 4 -21.16 -0.87 8.40
C SER A 4 -22.18 -1.31 9.47
N THR A 5 -22.36 -0.56 10.57
CA THR A 5 -23.37 -0.91 11.57
C THR A 5 -24.78 -0.71 11.05
N PHE A 6 -25.00 0.29 10.18
CA PHE A 6 -26.29 0.50 9.51
C PHE A 6 -26.69 -0.68 8.60
N GLY A 7 -25.71 -1.28 7.90
CA GLY A 7 -25.93 -2.45 7.06
C GLY A 7 -26.39 -3.69 7.83
N TYR A 8 -25.77 -3.98 8.98
CA TYR A 8 -26.17 -5.11 9.82
C TYR A 8 -27.57 -4.93 10.42
N VAL A 9 -27.91 -3.69 10.80
CA VAL A 9 -29.27 -3.37 11.29
C VAL A 9 -30.31 -3.62 10.20
N LEU A 10 -30.03 -3.22 8.95
CA LEU A 10 -30.94 -3.46 7.82
C LEU A 10 -31.17 -4.96 7.58
N ILE A 11 -30.09 -5.76 7.58
CA ILE A 11 -30.16 -7.21 7.38
C ILE A 11 -30.96 -7.87 8.51
N GLY A 12 -30.76 -7.42 9.76
CA GLY A 12 -31.51 -7.91 10.91
C GLY A 12 -33.01 -7.63 10.82
N ILE A 13 -33.38 -6.42 10.37
CA ILE A 13 -34.79 -6.04 10.16
C ILE A 13 -35.42 -6.88 9.04
N SER A 14 -34.71 -7.11 7.93
CA SER A 14 -35.22 -7.96 6.85
C SER A 14 -35.41 -9.42 7.27
N LEU A 15 -34.50 -9.98 8.08
CA LEU A 15 -34.64 -11.33 8.66
C LEU A 15 -35.85 -11.43 9.59
N PHE A 16 -36.06 -10.41 10.43
CA PHE A 16 -37.21 -10.33 11.33
C PHE A 16 -38.53 -10.26 10.56
N MET A 17 -38.61 -9.45 9.50
CA MET A 17 -39.78 -9.37 8.63
C MET A 17 -40.06 -10.69 7.89
N LEU A 18 -39.01 -11.39 7.45
CA LEU A 18 -39.12 -12.69 6.79
C LEU A 18 -39.69 -13.77 7.73
N MET A 19 -39.35 -13.71 9.02
CA MET A 19 -39.90 -14.64 10.01
C MET A 19 -41.39 -14.37 10.29
N GLY A 20 -41.83 -13.11 10.23
CA GLY A 20 -43.25 -12.75 10.32
C GLY A 20 -44.07 -13.19 9.09
N PHE A 21 -43.45 -13.14 7.91
CA PHE A 21 -44.06 -13.54 6.65
C PHE A 21 -44.45 -15.03 6.61
N PHE A 22 -43.62 -15.92 7.15
CA PHE A 22 -43.92 -17.36 7.23
C PHE A 22 -45.15 -17.70 8.07
N LYS A 23 -45.55 -16.82 8.99
CA LYS A 23 -46.77 -16.97 9.80
C LYS A 23 -48.00 -16.31 9.18
N ALA A 24 -47.82 -15.48 8.16
CA ALA A 24 -48.92 -14.73 7.53
C ALA A 24 -49.53 -15.57 6.40
N ASN A 25 -50.82 -15.90 6.52
CA ASN A 25 -51.57 -16.61 5.48
C ASN A 25 -52.02 -15.63 4.39
N LEU A 26 -51.06 -15.13 3.61
CA LEU A 26 -51.25 -14.13 2.56
C LEU A 26 -51.49 -14.81 1.21
N ALA A 27 -52.29 -14.17 0.35
CA ALA A 27 -52.46 -14.62 -1.03
C ALA A 27 -51.10 -14.65 -1.77
N PRO A 28 -50.82 -15.67 -2.62
CA PRO A 28 -49.49 -15.90 -3.22
C PRO A 28 -48.93 -14.68 -3.98
N MET A 29 -49.80 -13.90 -4.63
CA MET A 29 -49.45 -12.69 -5.37
C MET A 29 -48.91 -11.57 -4.44
N VAL A 30 -49.57 -11.36 -3.30
CA VAL A 30 -49.19 -10.35 -2.30
C VAL A 30 -47.91 -10.78 -1.59
N ALA A 31 -47.78 -12.08 -1.35
CA ALA A 31 -46.58 -12.70 -0.81
C ALA A 31 -45.34 -12.40 -1.67
N PHE A 32 -45.46 -12.58 -2.98
CA PHE A 32 -44.37 -12.34 -3.94
C PHE A 32 -43.96 -10.86 -4.00
N MET A 33 -44.94 -9.95 -4.07
CA MET A 33 -44.69 -8.50 -4.09
C MET A 33 -43.97 -8.05 -2.81
N THR A 34 -44.45 -8.50 -1.66
CA THR A 34 -43.86 -8.13 -0.35
C THR A 34 -42.41 -8.63 -0.24
N PHE A 35 -42.14 -9.87 -0.68
CA PHE A 35 -40.79 -10.43 -0.67
C PHE A 35 -39.82 -9.62 -1.54
N LEU A 36 -40.25 -9.22 -2.73
CA LEU A 36 -39.42 -8.48 -3.68
C LEU A 36 -39.02 -7.09 -3.13
N PHE A 37 -39.96 -6.38 -2.51
CA PHE A 37 -39.66 -5.06 -1.95
C PHE A 37 -39.01 -5.09 -0.56
N ALA A 38 -39.41 -6.01 0.33
CA ALA A 38 -38.93 -6.03 1.71
C ALA A 38 -37.61 -6.80 1.90
N VAL A 39 -37.26 -7.68 0.97
CA VAL A 39 -36.08 -8.54 1.08
C VAL A 39 -35.07 -8.23 -0.02
N VAL A 40 -35.48 -8.22 -1.29
CA VAL A 40 -34.53 -8.09 -2.40
C VAL A 40 -33.91 -6.69 -2.46
N LEU A 41 -34.70 -5.63 -2.26
CA LEU A 41 -34.19 -4.25 -2.26
C LEU A 41 -33.23 -3.96 -1.09
N PRO A 42 -33.57 -4.28 0.17
CA PRO A 42 -32.66 -4.08 1.30
C PRO A 42 -31.42 -4.97 1.24
N ALA A 43 -31.55 -6.25 0.83
CA ALA A 43 -30.42 -7.16 0.71
C ALA A 43 -29.49 -6.75 -0.45
N GLY A 44 -30.05 -6.35 -1.59
CA GLY A 44 -29.29 -5.85 -2.73
C GLY A 44 -28.57 -4.53 -2.41
N GLY A 45 -29.28 -3.57 -1.81
CA GLY A 45 -28.71 -2.29 -1.40
C GLY A 45 -27.64 -2.44 -0.30
N GLY A 46 -27.89 -3.30 0.69
CA GLY A 46 -26.94 -3.62 1.75
C GLY A 46 -25.69 -4.31 1.20
N GLY A 47 -25.85 -5.28 0.31
CA GLY A 47 -24.76 -5.96 -0.38
C GLY A 47 -23.92 -5.01 -1.23
N TYR A 48 -24.57 -4.11 -1.98
CA TYR A 48 -23.90 -3.10 -2.80
C TYR A 48 -23.05 -2.14 -1.95
N LEU A 49 -23.58 -1.63 -0.84
CA LEU A 49 -22.85 -0.73 0.06
C LEU A 49 -21.64 -1.41 0.73
N ILE A 50 -21.76 -2.70 1.09
CA ILE A 50 -20.65 -3.48 1.64
C ILE A 50 -19.58 -3.70 0.57
N TYR A 51 -19.99 -4.05 -0.65
CA TYR A 51 -19.07 -4.27 -1.77
C TYR A 51 -18.27 -3.00 -2.11
N GLU A 52 -18.91 -1.84 -2.14
CA GLU A 52 -18.25 -0.56 -2.41
C GLU A 52 -17.27 -0.17 -1.29
N GLY A 53 -17.65 -0.38 -0.02
CA GLY A 53 -16.78 -0.13 1.13
C GLY A 53 -15.54 -1.02 1.15
N LEU A 54 -15.66 -2.29 0.75
CA LEU A 54 -14.52 -3.20 0.61
C LEU A 54 -13.60 -2.79 -0.55
N ARG A 55 -14.16 -2.31 -1.66
CA ARG A 55 -13.40 -1.82 -2.82
C ARG A 55 -12.58 -0.57 -2.47
N GLN A 56 -13.14 0.37 -1.71
CA GLN A 56 -12.41 1.55 -1.21
C GLN A 56 -11.27 1.17 -0.26
N LYS A 57 -11.48 0.23 0.67
CA LYS A 57 -10.41 -0.23 1.58
C LYS A 57 -9.25 -0.89 0.83
N LYS A 58 -9.53 -1.63 -0.24
CA LYS A 58 -8.49 -2.26 -1.08
C LYS A 58 -7.67 -1.22 -1.85
N ALA A 59 -8.31 -0.16 -2.36
CA ALA A 59 -7.62 0.96 -3.00
C ALA A 59 -6.73 1.75 -2.02
N LEU A 60 -7.20 1.97 -0.79
CA LEU A 60 -6.42 2.60 0.27
C LEU A 60 -5.21 1.74 0.72
N SER A 61 -5.37 0.42 0.76
CA SER A 61 -4.28 -0.51 1.09
C SER A 61 -3.19 -0.52 0.02
N GLY A 62 -3.57 -0.45 -1.27
CA GLY A 62 -2.61 -0.33 -2.36
C GLY A 62 -1.78 0.95 -2.27
N ASN A 63 -2.43 2.08 -1.95
CA ASN A 63 -1.72 3.34 -1.72
C ASN A 63 -0.78 3.28 -0.51
N LYS A 64 -1.16 2.61 0.58
CA LYS A 64 -0.30 2.48 1.77
C LYS A 64 0.97 1.66 1.50
N ALA A 65 0.86 0.58 0.72
CA ALA A 65 2.02 -0.21 0.29
C ALA A 65 2.97 0.61 -0.62
N ASN A 66 2.41 1.37 -1.56
CA ASN A 66 3.19 2.27 -2.41
C ASN A 66 3.87 3.40 -1.62
N LEU A 67 3.19 3.95 -0.60
CA LEU A 67 3.79 4.95 0.28
C LEU A 67 4.97 4.35 1.06
N GLY A 68 4.81 3.14 1.62
CA GLY A 68 5.90 2.45 2.33
C GLY A 68 7.16 2.25 1.48
N ARG A 69 7.00 1.81 0.22
CA ARG A 69 8.12 1.64 -0.72
C ARG A 69 8.83 2.97 -1.00
N LYS A 70 8.08 4.04 -1.25
CA LYS A 70 8.67 5.38 -1.49
C LYS A 70 9.45 5.90 -0.29
N THR A 71 8.96 5.66 0.93
CA THR A 71 9.69 6.05 2.14
C THR A 71 11.01 5.31 2.26
N LEU A 72 11.00 4.00 1.98
CA LEU A 72 12.16 3.14 2.08
C LEU A 72 13.23 3.50 1.02
N GLU A 73 12.82 3.77 -0.23
CA GLU A 73 13.73 4.28 -1.27
C GLU A 73 14.42 5.59 -0.86
N ALA A 74 13.67 6.54 -0.29
CA ALA A 74 14.23 7.81 0.19
C ALA A 74 15.24 7.59 1.34
N GLU A 75 14.97 6.65 2.24
CA GLU A 75 15.90 6.30 3.31
C GLU A 75 17.16 5.60 2.79
N ILE A 76 17.07 4.73 1.78
CA ILE A 76 18.24 4.13 1.12
C ILE A 76 19.11 5.23 0.49
N LEU A 77 18.51 6.20 -0.20
CA LEU A 77 19.27 7.33 -0.77
C LEU A 77 19.94 8.19 0.33
N ASN A 78 19.33 8.30 1.51
CA ASN A 78 19.95 8.98 2.65
C ASN A 78 21.12 8.15 3.22
N LEU A 79 20.98 6.81 3.28
CA LEU A 79 22.07 5.93 3.67
C LEU A 79 23.22 6.01 2.66
N ALA A 80 22.92 6.04 1.37
CA ALA A 80 23.92 6.24 0.31
C ALA A 80 24.65 7.57 0.48
N ARG A 81 23.95 8.67 0.79
CA ARG A 81 24.60 9.96 1.10
C ARG A 81 25.56 9.86 2.28
N ALA A 82 25.18 9.16 3.35
CA ALA A 82 26.04 8.96 4.50
C ALA A 82 27.30 8.14 4.17
N ASN A 83 27.18 7.17 3.26
CA ASN A 83 28.26 6.30 2.80
C ASN A 83 28.95 6.80 1.50
N GLN A 84 29.00 8.12 1.28
CA GLN A 84 29.68 8.73 0.14
C GLN A 84 29.21 8.22 -1.23
N GLY A 85 27.91 7.95 -1.33
CA GLY A 85 27.26 7.42 -2.53
C GLY A 85 27.62 5.98 -2.85
N ARG A 86 28.13 5.18 -1.90
CA ARG A 86 28.38 3.75 -2.11
C ARG A 86 27.57 2.92 -1.13
N LEU A 87 26.94 1.85 -1.60
CA LEU A 87 26.22 0.91 -0.76
C LEU A 87 26.42 -0.53 -1.22
N THR A 88 26.46 -1.43 -0.27
CA THR A 88 26.39 -2.87 -0.48
C THR A 88 25.06 -3.41 0.00
N VAL A 89 24.67 -4.59 -0.49
CA VAL A 89 23.48 -5.31 -0.03
C VAL A 89 23.51 -5.52 1.49
N VAL A 90 24.68 -5.87 2.04
CA VAL A 90 24.85 -6.14 3.47
C VAL A 90 24.59 -4.91 4.33
N GLU A 91 25.03 -3.73 3.87
CA GLU A 91 24.77 -2.47 4.58
C GLU A 91 23.27 -2.12 4.59
N VAL A 92 22.56 -2.38 3.49
CA VAL A 92 21.10 -2.16 3.41
C VAL A 92 20.35 -3.15 4.30
N VAL A 93 20.68 -4.44 4.23
CA VAL A 93 20.10 -5.48 5.11
C VAL A 93 20.32 -5.12 6.58
N SER A 94 21.55 -4.76 6.95
CA SER A 94 21.90 -4.43 8.33
C SER A 94 21.20 -3.15 8.82
N ARG A 95 20.93 -2.19 7.95
CA ARG A 95 20.31 -0.91 8.34
C ARG A 95 18.80 -0.99 8.43
N PHE A 96 18.17 -1.68 7.49
CA PHE A 96 16.71 -1.70 7.34
C PHE A 96 16.05 -2.98 7.85
N ALA A 97 16.84 -3.97 8.26
CA ALA A 97 16.38 -5.26 8.76
C ALA A 97 15.41 -5.97 7.79
N ILE A 98 15.74 -5.88 6.49
CA ILE A 98 15.03 -6.54 5.39
C ILE A 98 15.82 -7.75 4.89
N ASP A 99 15.14 -8.63 4.17
CA ASP A 99 15.76 -9.82 3.59
C ASP A 99 16.77 -9.45 2.50
N LYS A 100 17.75 -10.32 2.28
CA LYS A 100 18.82 -10.09 1.30
C LYS A 100 18.26 -9.89 -0.11
N GLU A 101 17.30 -10.73 -0.50
CA GLU A 101 16.65 -10.69 -1.81
C GLU A 101 15.85 -9.40 -2.00
N GLU A 102 15.23 -8.89 -0.93
CA GLU A 102 14.51 -7.61 -0.97
C GLU A 102 15.47 -6.43 -1.11
N ALA A 103 16.60 -6.46 -0.38
CA ALA A 103 17.65 -5.44 -0.51
C ALA A 103 18.29 -5.41 -1.91
N GLU A 104 18.59 -6.58 -2.48
CA GLU A 104 19.08 -6.72 -3.86
C GLU A 104 18.07 -6.13 -4.85
N ALA A 105 16.80 -6.54 -4.78
CA ALA A 105 15.76 -6.06 -5.68
C ALA A 105 15.57 -4.53 -5.59
N LEU A 106 15.71 -3.94 -4.41
CA LEU A 106 15.63 -2.49 -4.21
C LEU A 106 16.82 -1.76 -4.85
N LEU A 107 18.04 -2.22 -4.59
CA LEU A 107 19.25 -1.63 -5.17
C LEU A 107 19.29 -1.79 -6.69
N ASP A 108 18.89 -2.95 -7.21
CA ASP A 108 18.73 -3.20 -8.65
C ASP A 108 17.69 -2.27 -9.28
N SER A 109 16.57 -2.04 -8.59
CA SER A 109 15.54 -1.12 -9.09
C SER A 109 16.04 0.32 -9.20
N LEU A 110 16.87 0.76 -8.25
CA LEU A 110 17.52 2.07 -8.29
C LEU A 110 18.58 2.13 -9.39
N ALA A 111 19.30 1.04 -9.63
CA ALA A 111 20.24 0.95 -10.74
C ALA A 111 19.54 1.00 -12.10
N GLN A 112 18.44 0.26 -12.28
CA GLN A 112 17.62 0.30 -13.50
C GLN A 112 17.03 1.68 -13.80
N GLN A 113 16.69 2.44 -12.75
CA GLN A 113 16.22 3.83 -12.86
C GLN A 113 17.35 4.83 -13.13
N ARG A 114 18.60 4.37 -13.33
CA ARG A 114 19.81 5.18 -13.51
C ARG A 114 20.18 6.07 -12.33
N HIS A 115 19.73 5.71 -11.13
CA HIS A 115 20.16 6.39 -9.90
C HIS A 115 21.45 5.80 -9.33
N ALA A 116 21.80 4.57 -9.71
CA ALA A 116 23.02 3.88 -9.32
C ALA A 116 23.62 3.07 -10.48
N ASP A 117 24.92 2.86 -10.44
CA ASP A 117 25.62 1.82 -11.20
C ASP A 117 26.09 0.74 -10.22
N TYR A 118 26.35 -0.48 -10.69
CA TYR A 118 26.93 -1.53 -9.84
C TYR A 118 28.27 -1.99 -10.39
N GLU A 119 29.21 -2.21 -9.48
CA GLU A 119 30.53 -2.72 -9.77
C GLU A 119 30.77 -3.98 -8.94
N VAL A 120 31.39 -4.98 -9.56
CA VAL A 120 31.86 -6.17 -8.85
C VAL A 120 33.34 -5.97 -8.56
N THR A 121 33.71 -5.94 -7.29
CA THR A 121 35.10 -5.83 -6.89
C THR A 121 35.88 -7.10 -7.23
N ASP A 122 37.21 -7.02 -7.24
CA ASP A 122 38.08 -8.20 -7.44
C ASP A 122 37.87 -9.31 -6.38
N SER A 123 37.30 -8.94 -5.23
CA SER A 123 36.89 -9.86 -4.17
C SER A 123 35.51 -10.50 -4.36
N GLY A 124 34.81 -10.16 -5.46
CA GLY A 124 33.47 -10.66 -5.77
C GLY A 124 32.34 -9.95 -5.01
N LEU A 125 32.60 -8.79 -4.41
CA LEU A 125 31.59 -8.00 -3.70
C LEU A 125 30.90 -7.05 -4.67
N ILE A 126 29.56 -7.04 -4.65
CA ILE A 126 28.76 -6.10 -5.44
C ILE A 126 28.61 -4.79 -4.67
N VAL A 127 29.07 -3.70 -5.27
CA VAL A 127 28.98 -2.34 -4.72
C VAL A 127 28.14 -1.49 -5.66
N TYR A 128 27.09 -0.87 -5.12
CA TYR A 128 26.23 0.06 -5.83
C TYR A 128 26.73 1.50 -5.60
N THR A 129 26.97 2.21 -6.69
CA THR A 129 27.54 3.56 -6.71
C THR A 129 26.52 4.57 -7.25
N PHE A 130 26.18 5.56 -6.42
CA PHE A 130 25.24 6.64 -6.70
C PHE A 130 26.02 7.91 -7.07
N HIS A 131 26.40 8.05 -8.35
CA HIS A 131 27.25 9.14 -8.82
C HIS A 131 26.67 10.55 -8.60
N GLU A 132 25.35 10.70 -8.63
CA GLU A 132 24.69 11.99 -8.36
C GLU A 132 24.93 12.45 -6.92
N LEU A 133 24.94 11.51 -5.96
CA LEU A 133 25.13 11.81 -4.55
C LEU A 133 26.59 12.12 -4.21
N GLN A 134 27.55 11.54 -4.94
CA GLN A 134 28.96 11.88 -4.82
C GLN A 134 29.23 13.34 -5.19
N ARG A 135 28.64 13.81 -6.30
CA ARG A 135 28.81 15.19 -6.79
C ARG A 135 28.15 16.24 -5.87
N LEU A 136 27.13 15.85 -5.11
CA LEU A 136 26.46 16.75 -4.15
C LEU A 136 27.34 17.07 -2.94
N GLY A 137 28.22 16.16 -2.52
CA GLY A 137 29.22 16.42 -1.48
C GLY A 137 30.15 17.58 -1.85
N ASP A 138 30.62 17.61 -3.10
CA ASP A 138 31.55 18.63 -3.61
C ASP A 138 30.93 20.03 -3.69
N LYS A 139 29.63 20.14 -4.03
CA LYS A 139 28.94 21.43 -4.13
C LYS A 139 28.82 22.14 -2.78
N SER A 140 28.82 21.40 -1.66
CA SER A 140 28.83 21.98 -0.31
C SER A 140 30.16 22.64 0.05
N GLN A 141 31.28 22.19 -0.53
CA GLN A 141 32.61 22.78 -0.32
C GLN A 141 32.87 24.00 -1.21
N ALA A 142 32.24 24.07 -2.38
CA ALA A 142 32.42 25.20 -3.31
C ALA A 142 31.89 26.55 -2.80
N ARG A 143 31.04 26.56 -1.77
CA ARG A 143 30.42 27.79 -1.23
C ARG A 143 31.21 28.45 -0.08
N SER A 144 32.37 27.91 0.29
CA SER A 144 33.11 28.35 1.48
C SER A 144 34.31 29.27 1.20
N ILE A 145 34.49 29.72 -0.05
CA ILE A 145 35.61 30.58 -0.48
C ILE A 145 35.21 32.01 -0.87
N GLU A 146 33.94 32.40 -0.70
CA GLU A 146 33.49 33.79 -0.95
C GLU A 146 33.50 34.69 0.31
N ASP A 147 33.82 34.13 1.49
CA ASP A 147 33.79 34.85 2.78
C ASP A 147 35.19 35.07 3.43
N ALA A 148 36.29 35.03 2.65
CA ALA A 148 37.66 35.25 3.14
C ALA A 148 38.29 36.55 2.65
#